data_AF-A0A9D7FL07-F1
#
_entry.id   AF-A0A9D7FL07-F1
#
_cell.length_a   1.000
_cell.length_b   1.000
_cell.length_c   1.000
_cell.angle_alpha   90.00
_cell.angle_beta   90.00
_cell.angle_gamma   90.00
#
_symmetry.space_group_name_H-M   'P 1'
#
loop_
_entity.id
_entity.type
_entity.pdbx_description
1 polymer ?
#
loop_
_entity_poly.entity_id
_entity_poly.type
_entity_poly.pdbx_seq_one_letter_code
_entity_poly.pdbx_strand_id
1 'polypeptide(L)'
;MKMIAGVAKSLGLRLIFVTQCSLYAEVLPPEIEERLGIPFPEEDQLNPSNASMKRGMDAYNNAIRQISTEMGVELIDLETQVPKTLDFLYDHVHFTVEGNRKVAEVISEYLKNHPASADPEVN
;
A
#
# COMPACT_ATOMS: atom_id res chain seq x y z
N MET A 1 4.53 -11.99 4.80
CA MET A 1 5.48 -11.30 3.90
C MET A 1 6.85 -11.98 3.79
N LYS A 2 7.58 -12.29 4.87
CA LYS A 2 8.86 -13.04 4.76
C LYS A 2 8.74 -14.39 4.04
N MET A 3 7.67 -15.15 4.32
CA MET A 3 7.41 -16.42 3.63
C MET A 3 7.25 -16.24 2.12
N ILE A 4 6.45 -15.27 1.66
CA ILE A 4 6.25 -15.06 0.21
C ILE A 4 7.52 -14.56 -0.47
N ALA A 5 8.32 -13.73 0.20
CA ALA A 5 9.66 -13.34 -0.28
C ALA A 5 10.59 -14.56 -0.41
N GLY A 6 10.60 -15.45 0.59
CA GLY A 6 11.39 -16.68 0.55
C GLY A 6 10.96 -17.61 -0.60
N VAL A 7 9.66 -17.80 -0.79
CA VAL A 7 9.11 -18.62 -1.89
C VAL A 7 9.48 -18.01 -3.24
N ALA A 8 9.24 -16.70 -3.45
CA ALA A 8 9.60 -16.03 -4.70
C ALA A 8 11.09 -16.19 -5.03
N LYS A 9 11.97 -15.97 -4.04
CA LYS A 9 13.41 -16.16 -4.20
C LYS A 9 13.77 -17.61 -4.55
N SER A 10 13.13 -18.59 -3.90
CA SER A 10 13.37 -20.01 -4.19
C SER A 10 12.93 -20.44 -5.59
N LEU A 11 11.94 -19.73 -6.16
CA LEU A 11 11.44 -19.95 -7.51
C LEU A 11 12.13 -19.08 -8.57
N GLY A 12 13.14 -18.28 -8.20
CA GLY A 12 13.79 -17.34 -9.12
C GLY A 12 12.86 -16.21 -9.61
N LEU A 13 11.77 -15.93 -8.90
CA LEU A 13 10.81 -14.89 -9.26
C LEU A 13 11.25 -13.53 -8.74
N ARG A 14 11.19 -12.52 -9.60
CA ARG A 14 11.28 -11.12 -9.18
C ARG A 14 10.02 -10.74 -8.40
N LEU A 15 10.19 -10.49 -7.10
CA LEU A 15 9.14 -9.98 -6.23
C LEU A 15 9.38 -8.51 -5.93
N ILE A 16 8.32 -7.71 -6.03
CA ILE A 16 8.31 -6.30 -5.64
C ILE A 16 7.19 -6.14 -4.62
N PHE A 17 7.50 -5.64 -3.44
CA PHE A 17 6.48 -5.24 -2.47
C PHE A 17 5.96 -3.84 -2.77
N VAL A 18 4.73 -3.58 -2.36
CA VAL A 18 4.07 -2.28 -2.50
C VAL A 18 3.41 -1.91 -1.18
N THR A 19 3.62 -0.69 -0.68
CA THR A 19 2.91 -0.20 0.52
C THR A 19 1.44 0.10 0.22
N GLN A 20 0.59 0.02 1.24
CA GLN A 20 -0.84 0.31 1.11
C GLN A 20 -1.10 1.80 1.36
N CYS A 21 -1.71 2.48 0.39
CA CYS A 21 -2.26 3.82 0.59
C CYS A 21 -3.64 3.72 1.28
N SER A 22 -3.94 4.68 2.16
CA SER A 22 -5.23 4.77 2.87
C SER A 22 -5.61 6.22 3.14
N LEU A 23 -6.90 6.45 3.42
CA LEU A 23 -7.42 7.76 3.87
C LEU A 23 -7.19 8.04 5.36
N TYR A 24 -6.55 7.12 6.10
CA TYR A 24 -6.45 7.25 7.56
C TYR A 24 -5.53 8.41 7.97
N ALA A 25 -6.05 9.25 8.86
CA ALA A 25 -5.32 10.30 9.55
C ALA A 25 -5.78 10.36 11.01
N GLU A 26 -5.04 11.07 11.87
CA GLU A 26 -5.50 11.28 13.26
C GLU A 26 -6.76 12.13 13.29
N VAL A 27 -6.78 13.16 12.45
CA VAL A 27 -7.93 14.04 12.20
C VAL A 27 -8.25 13.96 10.71
N LEU A 28 -9.46 13.52 10.38
CA LEU A 28 -9.94 13.44 9.01
C LEU A 28 -10.55 14.78 8.58
N PRO A 29 -10.39 15.18 7.32
CA PRO A 29 -11.23 16.20 6.73
C PRO A 29 -12.71 15.81 6.81
N PRO A 30 -13.65 16.76 7.08
CA PRO A 30 -15.07 16.44 7.28
C PRO A 30 -15.68 15.62 6.15
N GLU A 31 -15.33 15.90 4.90
CA GLU A 31 -15.83 15.19 3.73
C GLU A 31 -15.35 13.74 3.66
N ILE A 32 -14.14 13.44 4.17
CA ILE A 32 -13.62 12.08 4.28
C ILE A 32 -14.28 11.38 5.46
N GLU A 33 -14.44 12.06 6.59
CA GLU A 33 -15.12 11.50 7.78
C GLU A 33 -16.57 11.11 7.46
N GLU A 34 -17.32 11.99 6.79
CA GLU A 34 -18.68 11.72 6.32
C GLU A 34 -18.71 10.54 5.33
N ARG A 35 -17.77 10.50 4.38
CA ARG A 35 -17.72 9.41 3.39
C ARG A 35 -17.42 8.05 4.00
N LEU A 36 -16.45 8.00 4.90
CA LEU A 36 -16.03 6.74 5.50
C LEU A 36 -17.13 6.18 6.43
N GLY A 37 -17.87 7.08 7.09
CA GLY A 37 -18.79 6.71 8.15
C GLY A 37 -18.03 6.06 9.32
N ILE A 38 -18.61 6.10 10.51
CA ILE A 38 -18.14 5.18 11.55
C ILE A 38 -18.68 3.81 11.15
N PRO A 39 -17.85 2.80 10.82
CA PRO A 39 -18.37 1.52 10.30
C PRO A 39 -19.10 0.69 11.34
N PHE A 40 -19.25 1.19 12.57
CA PHE A 40 -19.64 0.39 13.71
C PHE A 40 -20.49 1.23 14.67
N PRO A 41 -21.65 0.71 15.12
CA PRO A 41 -22.53 1.43 16.04
C PRO A 41 -21.82 1.76 17.36
N GLU A 42 -22.22 2.88 17.98
CA GLU A 42 -21.65 3.43 19.23
C GLU A 42 -21.98 2.63 20.49
N GLU A 43 -22.69 1.50 20.39
CA GLU A 43 -23.25 0.81 21.56
C GLU A 43 -22.20 0.05 22.39
N ASP A 44 -20.99 -0.10 21.88
CA ASP A 44 -19.91 -0.80 22.55
C ASP A 44 -18.57 -0.15 22.18
N GLN A 45 -17.74 0.15 23.19
CA GLN A 45 -16.45 0.86 23.10
C GLN A 45 -15.34 0.10 22.33
N LEU A 46 -15.70 -0.74 21.36
CA LEU A 46 -14.85 -1.64 20.58
C LEU A 46 -14.41 -1.05 19.23
N ASN A 47 -14.86 0.16 18.88
CA ASN A 47 -14.57 0.75 17.57
C ASN A 47 -13.17 1.36 17.53
N PRO A 48 -12.34 1.02 16.52
CA PRO A 48 -11.01 1.61 16.40
C PRO A 48 -11.14 3.10 16.04
N SER A 49 -10.50 3.97 16.84
CA SER A 49 -10.42 5.39 16.54
C SER A 49 -9.61 5.65 15.25
N ASN A 50 -9.81 6.81 14.63
CA ASN A 50 -9.03 7.27 13.48
C ASN A 50 -7.51 7.17 13.75
N ALA A 51 -7.07 7.59 14.93
CA ALA A 51 -5.69 7.44 15.38
C ALA A 51 -5.24 5.97 15.48
N SER A 52 -6.10 5.07 15.96
CA SER A 52 -5.81 3.63 16.00
C SER A 52 -5.66 3.05 14.60
N MET A 53 -6.58 3.38 13.69
CA MET A 53 -6.54 2.94 12.29
C MET A 53 -5.29 3.44 11.57
N LYS A 54 -4.93 4.72 11.76
CA LYS A 54 -3.71 5.30 11.21
C LYS A 54 -2.48 4.57 11.72
N ARG A 55 -2.35 4.38 13.04
CA ARG A 55 -1.21 3.65 13.64
C ARG A 55 -1.10 2.23 13.11
N GLY A 56 -2.22 1.53 12.93
CA GLY A 56 -2.24 0.18 12.37
C GLY A 56 -1.71 0.14 10.94
N MET A 57 -2.15 1.08 10.08
CA MET A 57 -1.67 1.16 8.70
C MET A 57 -0.20 1.60 8.61
N ASP A 58 0.23 2.56 9.44
CA ASP A 58 1.63 2.96 9.53
C ASP A 58 2.51 1.76 9.93
N ALA A 59 2.08 0.99 10.93
CA ALA A 59 2.78 -0.21 11.38
C ALA A 59 2.85 -1.29 10.29
N TYR A 60 1.75 -1.50 9.55
CA TYR A 60 1.73 -2.40 8.39
C TYR A 60 2.76 -1.98 7.35
N ASN A 61 2.71 -0.73 6.88
CA ASN A 61 3.62 -0.24 5.84
C ASN A 61 5.08 -0.23 6.30
N ASN A 62 5.35 0.10 7.56
CA ASN A 62 6.69 0.03 8.14
C ASN A 62 7.22 -1.40 8.20
N ALA A 63 6.36 -2.38 8.54
CA ALA A 63 6.74 -3.79 8.48
C ALA A 63 7.06 -4.24 7.04
N ILE A 64 6.32 -3.77 6.02
CA ILE A 64 6.65 -4.03 4.62
C ILE A 64 8.02 -3.45 4.25
N ARG A 65 8.27 -2.18 4.59
CA ARG A 65 9.57 -1.50 4.35
C ARG A 65 10.74 -2.23 5.01
N GLN A 66 10.57 -2.61 6.27
CA GLN A 66 11.56 -3.36 7.03
C GLN A 66 11.84 -4.72 6.37
N ILE A 67 10.80 -5.48 6.04
CA ILE A 67 10.94 -6.82 5.44
C ILE A 67 11.59 -6.73 4.05
N SER A 68 11.24 -5.73 3.24
CA SER A 68 11.89 -5.46 1.96
C SER A 68 13.40 -5.29 2.14
N THR A 69 13.82 -4.47 3.10
CA THR A 69 15.23 -4.21 3.40
C THR A 69 15.94 -5.47 3.91
N GLU A 70 15.35 -6.17 4.88
CA GLU A 70 15.93 -7.38 5.49
C GLU A 70 16.10 -8.53 4.48
N MET A 71 15.17 -8.68 3.55
CA MET A 71 15.14 -9.79 2.60
C MET A 71 15.80 -9.45 1.25
N GLY A 72 16.18 -8.18 1.03
CA GLY A 72 16.68 -7.70 -0.26
C GLY A 72 15.62 -7.77 -1.37
N VAL A 73 14.36 -7.47 -1.04
CA VAL A 73 13.23 -7.46 -1.99
C VAL A 73 12.93 -6.01 -2.37
N GLU A 74 12.68 -5.77 -3.65
CA GLU A 74 12.31 -4.45 -4.17
C GLU A 74 11.04 -3.89 -3.51
N LEU A 75 10.93 -2.57 -3.42
CA LEU A 75 9.80 -1.88 -2.82
C LEU A 75 9.38 -0.68 -3.66
N ILE A 76 8.08 -0.58 -3.91
CA ILE A 76 7.43 0.65 -4.38
C ILE A 76 6.66 1.23 -3.19
N ASP A 77 7.09 2.40 -2.71
CA ASP A 77 6.42 3.07 -1.60
C ASP A 77 5.19 3.87 -2.05
N LEU A 78 4.16 3.14 -2.49
CA LEU A 78 2.92 3.70 -3.06
C LEU A 78 2.17 4.61 -2.08
N GLU A 79 2.26 4.36 -0.78
CA GLU A 79 1.64 5.20 0.27
C GLU A 79 2.05 6.67 0.19
N THR A 80 3.27 6.95 -0.28
CA THR A 80 3.79 8.32 -0.45
C THR A 80 3.52 8.93 -1.83
N GLN A 81 3.05 8.11 -2.79
CA GLN A 81 2.96 8.47 -4.22
C GLN A 81 1.53 8.76 -4.69
N VAL A 82 0.52 8.32 -3.94
CA VAL A 82 -0.89 8.55 -4.24
C VAL A 82 -1.47 9.57 -3.26
N PRO A 83 -2.04 10.69 -3.72
CA PRO A 83 -2.70 11.65 -2.84
C PRO A 83 -3.82 10.99 -2.04
N LYS A 84 -3.85 11.25 -0.73
CA LYS A 84 -4.84 10.67 0.20
C LYS A 84 -6.13 11.47 0.22
N THR A 85 -6.79 11.56 -0.95
CA THR A 85 -8.04 12.29 -1.13
C THR A 85 -9.10 11.40 -1.77
N LEU A 86 -10.36 11.82 -1.69
CA LEU A 86 -11.50 11.10 -2.27
C LEU A 86 -11.47 11.01 -3.81
N ASP A 87 -10.64 11.82 -4.47
CA ASP A 87 -10.42 11.72 -5.91
C ASP A 87 -9.68 10.42 -6.27
N PHE A 88 -8.79 9.95 -5.39
CA PHE A 88 -7.95 8.77 -5.63
C PHE A 88 -8.38 7.55 -4.82
N LEU A 89 -9.03 7.74 -3.66
CA LEU A 89 -9.50 6.67 -2.78
C LEU A 89 -11.03 6.71 -2.66
N TYR A 90 -11.67 5.60 -2.99
CA TYR A 90 -13.13 5.44 -2.95
C TYR A 90 -13.65 5.33 -1.51
N ASP A 91 -12.91 4.59 -0.69
CA ASP A 91 -13.16 4.35 0.73
C ASP A 91 -11.83 4.32 1.50
N HIS A 92 -11.82 3.69 2.68
CA HIS A 92 -10.67 3.53 3.54
C HIS A 92 -9.35 3.19 2.80
N VAL A 93 -9.38 2.30 1.81
CA VAL A 93 -8.18 1.77 1.12
C VAL A 93 -8.35 1.48 -0.38
N HIS A 94 -9.58 1.37 -0.89
CA HIS A 94 -9.80 1.04 -2.30
C HIS A 94 -9.65 2.27 -3.19
N PHE A 95 -9.04 2.08 -4.36
CA PHE A 95 -8.80 3.17 -5.31
C PHE A 95 -10.01 3.46 -6.21
N THR A 96 -10.20 4.72 -6.57
CA THR A 96 -11.10 5.13 -7.67
C THR A 96 -10.47 4.77 -9.03
N VAL A 97 -11.15 5.12 -10.13
CA VAL A 97 -10.57 5.02 -11.48
C VAL A 97 -9.31 5.90 -11.60
N GLU A 98 -9.35 7.13 -11.09
CA GLU A 98 -8.20 8.04 -11.08
C GLU A 98 -7.08 7.53 -10.15
N GLY A 99 -7.44 6.98 -9.00
CA GLY A 99 -6.54 6.24 -8.12
C GLY A 99 -5.79 5.13 -8.84
N ASN A 100 -6.51 4.23 -9.51
CA ASN A 100 -5.91 3.14 -10.26
C ASN A 100 -5.03 3.65 -11.41
N ARG A 101 -5.41 4.75 -12.08
CA ARG A 101 -4.56 5.38 -13.11
C ARG A 101 -3.25 5.87 -12.50
N LYS A 102 -3.28 6.50 -11.33
CA LYS A 102 -2.07 6.94 -10.62
C LYS A 102 -1.19 5.77 -10.18
N VAL A 103 -1.79 4.71 -9.65
CA VAL A 103 -1.08 3.48 -9.27
C VAL A 103 -0.39 2.85 -10.49
N ALA A 104 -1.10 2.76 -11.62
CA ALA A 104 -0.55 2.21 -12.86
C ALA A 104 0.62 3.06 -13.39
N GLU A 105 0.53 4.39 -13.32
CA GLU A 105 1.62 5.31 -13.65
C GLU A 105 2.87 4.98 -12.83
N VAL A 106 2.75 5.00 -11.49
CA VAL A 106 3.86 4.75 -10.55
C VAL A 106 4.51 3.38 -10.78
N ILE A 107 3.69 2.32 -10.89
CA ILE A 107 4.20 0.96 -11.06
C ILE A 107 4.85 0.79 -12.44
N SER A 108 4.20 1.28 -13.49
CA SER A 108 4.74 1.13 -14.85
C SER A 108 6.03 1.92 -15.06
N GLU A 109 6.15 3.10 -14.47
CA GLU A 109 7.39 3.89 -14.48
C GLU A 109 8.51 3.15 -13.74
N TYR A 110 8.22 2.61 -12.54
CA TYR A 110 9.18 1.81 -11.80
C TYR A 110 9.69 0.62 -12.62
N LEU A 111 8.80 -0.16 -13.24
CA LEU A 111 9.14 -1.34 -14.04
C LEU A 111 9.96 -0.99 -15.29
N LYS A 112 9.67 0.15 -15.95
CA LYS A 112 10.44 0.62 -17.10
C LYS A 112 11.87 1.00 -16.72
N ASN A 113 12.03 1.65 -15.56
CA ASN A 113 13.34 2.10 -15.05
C ASN A 113 14.14 0.96 -14.38
N HIS A 114 13.46 -0.12 -13.98
CA HIS A 114 14.04 -1.30 -13.38
C HIS A 114 13.55 -2.54 -14.16
N PRO A 115 14.01 -2.76 -15.40
CA PRO A 115 13.62 -3.94 -16.15
C PRO A 115 14.09 -5.20 -15.42
N ALA A 116 13.37 -6.30 -15.57
CA ALA A 116 13.89 -7.59 -15.13
C ALA A 116 15.22 -7.85 -15.85
N SER A 117 16.22 -8.39 -15.16
CA SER A 117 17.45 -8.84 -15.80
C SER A 117 17.07 -9.80 -16.93
N ALA A 118 17.59 -9.55 -18.14
CA ALA A 118 17.46 -10.49 -19.23
C ALA A 118 18.00 -11.84 -18.76
N ASP A 119 17.23 -12.90 -19.00
CA ASP A 119 17.61 -14.26 -18.68
C ASP A 119 18.95 -14.56 -19.37
N PRO A 120 20.04 -14.88 -18.65
CA PRO A 120 21.33 -15.15 -19.28
C PRO A 120 21.32 -16.42 -20.15
N GLU A 121 20.26 -17.23 -20.12
CA GLU A 121 20.13 -18.46 -20.92
C GLU A 121 19.43 -18.27 -22.29
N VAL A 122 19.13 -17.04 -22.71
CA VAL A 122 18.63 -16.76 -24.06
C VAL A 122 19.59 -15.87 -24.83
N ASN A 123 20.78 -16.40 -25.15
CA ASN A 123 21.64 -15.98 -26.27
C ASN A 123 22.53 -17.14 -26.72
#